data_AF-A0A392PNX8-F1
#
_entry.id   AF-A0A392PNX8-F1
#
_cell.length_a   1.000
_cell.length_b   1.000
_cell.length_c   1.000
_cell.angle_alpha   90.00
_cell.angle_beta   90.00
_cell.angle_gamma   90.00
#
_symmetry.space_group_name_H-M   'P 1'
#
loop_
_entity.id
_entity.type
_entity.pdbx_description
1 polymer ?
#
loop_
_entity_poly.entity_id
_entity_poly.type
_entity_poly.pdbx_seq_one_letter_code
_entity_poly.pdbx_strand_id
1 'polypeptide(L)'
;SHADVQVCAPSCHDCSTLRAWWEEDEERRQRFFKNVMESDELPPDQCVPEVAHFIIRQHIESPSMWAIFPLQDLLALKEEYTARPAIEETINDPTNPKHYWRYRAHVTLESLNKDNELKTIIKDLVRWGGRSIPPEDSQVEAS
;
A
#
# COMPACT_ATOMS: atom_id res chain seq x y z
N SER A 1 22.13 4.63 13.13
CA SER A 1 21.90 3.94 11.84
C SER A 1 22.08 4.95 10.74
N HIS A 2 22.86 4.65 9.70
CA HIS A 2 22.88 5.50 8.51
C HIS A 2 21.56 5.24 7.79
N ALA A 3 20.74 6.26 7.57
CA ALA A 3 19.61 6.14 6.67
C ALA A 3 20.20 5.99 5.27
N ASP A 4 20.26 4.76 4.78
CA ASP A 4 20.69 4.50 3.41
C ASP A 4 19.71 5.19 2.45
N VAL A 5 20.23 5.87 1.43
CA VAL A 5 19.42 6.55 0.41
C VAL A 5 18.73 5.48 -0.43
N GLN A 6 17.58 5.01 0.06
CA GLN A 6 16.79 3.94 -0.52
C GLN A 6 15.33 4.36 -0.62
N VAL A 7 14.64 3.77 -1.58
CA VAL A 7 13.20 3.91 -1.80
C VAL A 7 12.57 2.54 -1.60
N CYS A 8 11.52 2.45 -0.77
CA CYS A 8 10.69 1.26 -0.67
C CYS A 8 9.37 1.45 -1.41
N ALA A 9 8.84 0.37 -1.96
CA ALA A 9 7.52 0.29 -2.56
C ALA A 9 7.01 -1.15 -2.46
N PRO A 10 5.74 -1.39 -2.08
CA PRO A 10 5.18 -2.75 -2.04
C PRO A 10 4.98 -3.35 -3.44
N SER A 11 4.72 -2.50 -4.43
CA SER A 11 4.58 -2.88 -5.83
C SER A 11 5.09 -1.79 -6.78
N CYS A 12 5.16 -2.10 -8.06
CA CYS A 12 5.48 -1.14 -9.11
C CYS A 12 4.71 -1.48 -10.40
N HIS A 13 4.89 -0.70 -11.46
CA HIS A 13 4.15 -0.91 -12.70
C HIS A 13 4.48 -2.23 -13.42
N ASP A 14 5.64 -2.84 -13.16
CA ASP A 14 6.08 -4.11 -13.75
C ASP A 14 5.89 -5.32 -12.80
N CYS A 15 5.16 -5.13 -11.69
CA CYS A 15 4.88 -6.18 -10.71
C CYS A 15 3.37 -6.28 -10.45
N SER A 16 2.94 -7.40 -9.87
CA SER A 16 1.57 -7.54 -9.34
C SER A 16 1.27 -6.42 -8.34
N THR A 17 0.04 -5.90 -8.34
CA THR A 17 -0.44 -5.00 -7.29
C THR A 17 -0.40 -5.70 -5.94
N LEU A 18 -0.46 -4.95 -4.84
CA LEU A 18 -0.49 -5.51 -3.49
C LEU A 18 -1.57 -6.58 -3.34
N ARG A 19 -2.78 -6.29 -3.85
CA ARG A 19 -3.90 -7.24 -3.83
C ARG A 19 -3.63 -8.47 -4.67
N ALA A 20 -3.18 -8.30 -5.92
CA ALA A 20 -2.91 -9.43 -6.80
C ALA A 20 -1.81 -10.32 -6.22
N TRP A 21 -0.76 -9.72 -5.66
CA TRP A 21 0.31 -10.42 -4.96
C TRP A 21 -0.20 -11.19 -3.73
N TRP A 22 -1.17 -10.67 -2.99
CA TRP A 22 -1.76 -11.41 -1.87
C TRP A 22 -2.59 -12.62 -2.33
N GLU A 23 -3.38 -12.42 -3.39
CA GLU A 23 -4.41 -13.36 -3.82
C GLU A 23 -3.85 -14.50 -4.70
N GLU A 24 -2.78 -14.27 -5.48
CA GLU A 24 -2.31 -15.19 -6.54
C GLU A 24 -1.59 -16.46 -6.05
N ASP A 25 -1.05 -16.50 -4.83
CA ASP A 25 -0.25 -17.61 -4.31
C ASP A 25 -0.58 -17.92 -2.85
N GLU A 26 -1.31 -19.01 -2.62
CA GLU A 26 -1.76 -19.46 -1.29
C GLU A 26 -0.58 -19.79 -0.36
N GLU A 27 0.44 -20.50 -0.84
CA GLU A 27 1.58 -20.88 0.00
C GLU A 27 2.38 -19.66 0.43
N ARG A 28 2.59 -18.69 -0.48
CA ARG A 28 3.24 -17.43 -0.16
C ARG A 28 2.42 -16.63 0.85
N ARG A 29 1.10 -16.55 0.64
CA ARG A 29 0.18 -15.88 1.56
C ARG A 29 0.25 -16.48 2.97
N GLN A 30 0.18 -17.81 3.11
CA GLN A 30 0.32 -18.51 4.38
C GLN A 30 1.67 -18.24 5.05
N ARG A 31 2.78 -18.29 4.30
CA ARG A 31 4.11 -17.99 4.84
C ARG A 31 4.24 -16.54 5.29
N PHE A 32 3.70 -15.58 4.55
CA PHE A 32 3.74 -14.17 4.94
C PHE A 32 2.91 -13.91 6.20
N PHE A 33 1.67 -14.43 6.24
CA PHE A 33 0.78 -14.25 7.38
C PHE A 33 1.37 -14.82 8.68
N LYS A 34 1.99 -16.00 8.58
CA LYS A 34 2.66 -16.62 9.72
C LYS A 34 3.92 -15.88 10.17
N ASN A 35 4.83 -15.60 9.23
CA ASN A 35 6.19 -15.19 9.61
C ASN A 35 6.38 -13.66 9.64
N VAL A 36 5.52 -12.89 8.97
CA VAL A 36 5.63 -11.44 8.87
C VAL A 36 4.50 -10.75 9.62
N MET A 37 3.27 -11.25 9.51
CA MET A 37 2.13 -10.77 10.32
C MET A 37 2.04 -11.44 11.69
N GLU A 38 2.91 -12.40 11.98
CA GLU A 38 3.01 -13.11 13.26
C GLU A 38 1.66 -13.71 13.73
N SER A 39 0.86 -14.21 12.78
CA SER A 39 -0.44 -14.82 13.05
C SER A 39 -0.45 -16.31 12.75
N ASP A 40 -0.93 -17.12 13.70
CA ASP A 40 -1.15 -18.56 13.54
C ASP A 40 -2.53 -18.89 12.95
N GLU A 41 -3.36 -17.88 12.64
CA GLU A 41 -4.66 -18.07 12.00
C GLU A 41 -4.52 -18.38 10.50
N LEU A 42 -5.64 -18.77 9.88
CA LEU A 42 -5.69 -18.90 8.42
C LEU A 42 -5.79 -17.51 7.78
N PRO A 43 -4.91 -17.15 6.84
CA PRO A 43 -5.02 -15.87 6.15
C PRO A 43 -6.29 -15.79 5.29
N PRO A 44 -6.92 -14.61 5.17
CA PRO A 44 -8.03 -14.42 4.24
C PRO A 44 -7.57 -14.62 2.80
N ASP A 45 -8.37 -15.30 1.98
CA ASP A 45 -8.03 -15.54 0.57
C ASP A 45 -7.97 -14.26 -0.26
N GLN A 46 -8.80 -13.27 0.10
CA GLN A 46 -8.81 -11.94 -0.51
C GLN A 46 -7.97 -10.97 0.31
N CYS A 47 -7.39 -9.99 -0.37
CA CYS A 47 -6.68 -8.90 0.31
C CYS A 47 -7.69 -7.92 0.91
N VAL A 48 -8.11 -8.19 2.15
CA VAL A 48 -8.98 -7.29 2.93
C VAL A 48 -8.24 -6.02 3.38
N PRO A 49 -8.95 -4.92 3.70
CA PRO A 49 -8.34 -3.66 4.10
C PRO A 49 -7.32 -3.78 5.23
N GLU A 50 -7.51 -4.69 6.18
CA GLU A 50 -6.60 -4.93 7.31
C GLU A 50 -5.24 -5.46 6.84
N VAL A 51 -5.23 -6.36 5.85
CA VAL A 51 -4.01 -6.89 5.23
C VAL A 51 -3.30 -5.79 4.45
N ALA A 52 -4.04 -5.04 3.63
CA ALA A 52 -3.49 -3.92 2.87
C ALA A 52 -2.88 -2.86 3.81
N HIS A 53 -3.59 -2.53 4.88
CA HIS A 53 -3.14 -1.60 5.90
C HIS A 53 -1.86 -2.09 6.59
N PHE A 54 -1.77 -3.38 6.95
CA PHE A 54 -0.56 -3.96 7.53
C PHE A 54 0.65 -3.79 6.61
N ILE A 55 0.52 -4.19 5.33
CA ILE A 55 1.61 -4.14 4.36
C ILE A 55 2.03 -2.70 4.09
N ILE A 56 1.08 -1.78 3.88
CA ILE A 56 1.38 -0.36 3.64
C ILE A 56 2.05 0.26 4.86
N ARG A 57 1.57 -0.05 6.07
CA ARG A 57 2.19 0.40 7.31
C ARG A 57 3.63 -0.06 7.43
N GLN A 58 3.93 -1.33 7.15
CA GLN A 58 5.32 -1.83 7.18
C GLN A 58 6.23 -1.06 6.22
N HIS A 59 5.75 -0.69 5.03
CA HIS A 59 6.53 0.09 4.07
C HIS A 59 6.73 1.53 4.54
N ILE A 60 5.72 2.13 5.17
CA ILE A 60 5.82 3.46 5.77
C ILE A 60 6.79 3.45 6.96
N GLU A 61 6.79 2.42 7.79
CA GLU A 61 7.69 2.30 8.96
C GLU A 61 9.13 1.85 8.59
N SER A 62 9.37 1.49 7.31
CA SER A 62 10.70 1.15 6.79
C SER A 62 11.73 2.27 7.05
N PRO A 63 13.02 1.94 7.26
CA PRO A 63 14.09 2.94 7.35
C PRO A 63 14.41 3.66 6.01
N SER A 64 13.76 3.29 4.91
CA SER A 64 13.95 3.92 3.60
C SER A 64 13.64 5.42 3.63
N MET A 65 14.41 6.22 2.88
CA MET A 65 14.18 7.66 2.77
C MET A 65 12.81 7.97 2.19
N TRP A 66 12.40 7.25 1.14
CA TRP A 66 11.07 7.39 0.53
C TRP A 66 10.30 6.09 0.54
N ALA A 67 8.99 6.20 0.74
CA ALA A 67 8.02 5.14 0.52
C ALA A 67 7.09 5.59 -0.62
N ILE A 68 7.07 4.84 -1.73
CA ILE A 68 6.27 5.15 -2.92
C ILE A 68 5.20 4.06 -3.07
N PHE A 69 3.96 4.49 -3.28
CA PHE A 69 2.81 3.60 -3.42
C PHE A 69 2.11 3.88 -4.74
N PRO A 70 1.92 2.87 -5.61
CA PRO A 70 0.96 2.93 -6.68
C PRO A 70 -0.45 3.21 -6.13
N LEU A 71 -1.27 3.95 -6.89
CA LEU A 71 -2.62 4.31 -6.44
C LEU A 71 -3.46 3.06 -6.15
N GLN A 72 -3.29 1.98 -6.93
CA GLN A 72 -4.01 0.71 -6.72
C GLN A 72 -3.82 0.15 -5.31
N ASP A 73 -2.61 0.23 -4.76
CA ASP A 73 -2.31 -0.29 -3.42
C ASP A 73 -2.99 0.56 -2.35
N LEU A 74 -3.02 1.89 -2.53
CA LEU A 74 -3.73 2.79 -1.60
C LEU A 74 -5.25 2.59 -1.65
N LEU A 75 -5.82 2.27 -2.81
CA LEU A 75 -7.24 1.96 -2.94
C LEU A 75 -7.63 0.70 -2.14
N ALA A 76 -6.72 -0.25 -1.96
CA ALA A 76 -6.96 -1.45 -1.17
C ALA A 76 -7.21 -1.19 0.33
N LEU A 77 -6.95 0.03 0.81
CA LEU A 77 -7.28 0.45 2.18
C LEU A 77 -8.78 0.60 2.44
N LYS A 78 -9.63 0.57 1.40
CA LYS A 78 -11.09 0.58 1.55
C LYS A 78 -11.75 -0.42 0.62
N GLU A 79 -12.62 -1.24 1.18
CA GLU A 79 -13.35 -2.30 0.46
C GLU A 79 -14.19 -1.75 -0.71
N GLU A 80 -14.70 -0.51 -0.59
CA GLU A 80 -15.50 0.12 -1.64
C GLU A 80 -14.73 0.31 -2.97
N TYR A 81 -13.40 0.35 -2.92
CA TYR A 81 -12.54 0.47 -4.10
C TYR A 81 -11.97 -0.88 -4.57
N THR A 82 -12.35 -1.99 -3.94
CA THR A 82 -11.83 -3.33 -4.25
C THR A 82 -12.84 -4.24 -4.95
N ALA A 83 -13.90 -3.66 -5.53
CA ALA A 83 -15.00 -4.40 -6.15
C ALA A 83 -14.61 -5.24 -7.38
N ARG A 84 -13.47 -4.95 -8.02
CA ARG A 84 -12.97 -5.71 -9.19
C ARG A 84 -11.99 -6.81 -8.76
N PRO A 85 -11.81 -7.86 -9.58
CA PRO A 85 -10.78 -8.86 -9.35
C PRO A 85 -9.39 -8.21 -9.26
N ALA A 86 -8.58 -8.61 -8.27
CA ALA A 86 -7.28 -7.99 -8.02
C ALA A 86 -6.34 -8.06 -9.23
N ILE A 87 -6.36 -9.16 -9.98
CA ILE A 87 -5.53 -9.34 -11.18
C ILE A 87 -5.84 -8.33 -12.29
N GLU A 88 -7.06 -7.79 -12.35
CA GLU A 88 -7.45 -6.77 -13.33
C GLU A 88 -6.89 -5.37 -12.97
N GLU A 89 -6.28 -5.21 -11.80
CA GLU A 89 -5.66 -3.97 -11.35
C GLU A 89 -4.20 -3.81 -11.80
N THR A 90 -3.60 -4.92 -12.22
CA THR A 90 -2.24 -4.97 -12.75
C THR A 90 -2.15 -4.20 -14.07
N ILE A 91 -1.25 -3.23 -14.13
CA ILE A 91 -1.10 -2.32 -15.28
C ILE A 91 -0.22 -2.93 -16.39
N ASN A 92 0.73 -3.79 -16.03
CA ASN A 92 1.61 -4.48 -16.96
C ASN A 92 1.95 -5.90 -16.49
N ASP A 93 2.11 -6.80 -17.44
CA ASP A 93 2.73 -8.12 -17.25
C ASP A 93 3.98 -8.19 -18.14
N PRO A 94 5.20 -8.10 -17.57
CA PRO A 94 6.43 -8.10 -18.35
C PRO A 94 6.69 -9.43 -19.06
N THR A 95 6.03 -10.52 -18.66
CA THR A 95 6.14 -11.82 -19.33
C THR A 95 5.34 -11.89 -20.62
N ASN A 96 4.39 -10.97 -20.80
CA ASN A 96 3.57 -10.86 -21.98
C ASN A 96 4.03 -9.67 -22.84
N PRO A 97 4.84 -9.87 -23.90
CA PRO A 97 5.36 -8.79 -24.73
C PRO A 97 4.27 -8.05 -25.54
N LYS A 98 3.04 -8.59 -25.57
CA LYS A 98 1.87 -7.96 -26.18
C LYS A 98 0.92 -7.36 -25.14
N HIS A 99 1.33 -7.29 -23.88
CA HIS A 99 0.50 -6.71 -22.83
C HIS A 99 0.15 -5.26 -23.17
N TYR A 100 -1.09 -4.89 -22.90
CA TYR A 100 -1.62 -3.58 -23.24
C TYR A 100 -1.90 -2.78 -21.97
N TRP A 101 -1.26 -1.61 -21.85
CA TRP A 101 -1.35 -0.65 -20.74
C TRP A 101 -2.74 -0.01 -20.59
N ARG A 102 -3.73 -0.81 -20.18
CA ARG A 102 -5.16 -0.50 -20.25
C ARG A 102 -5.83 -0.28 -18.91
N TYR A 103 -5.18 -0.60 -17.80
CA TYR A 103 -5.78 -0.35 -16.50
C TYR A 103 -6.14 1.13 -16.34
N ARG A 104 -7.33 1.36 -15.81
CA ARG A 104 -7.85 2.68 -15.43
C ARG A 104 -8.46 2.56 -14.04
N ALA A 105 -8.14 3.53 -13.18
CA ALA A 105 -8.83 3.68 -11.90
C ALA A 105 -10.34 3.85 -12.18
N HIS A 106 -11.17 3.07 -11.50
CA HIS A 106 -12.63 3.11 -11.63
C HIS A 106 -13.24 4.29 -10.84
N VAL A 107 -12.43 4.93 -9.99
CA VAL A 107 -12.78 6.07 -9.16
C VAL A 107 -12.12 7.35 -9.70
N THR A 108 -12.84 8.46 -9.66
CA THR A 108 -12.34 9.76 -10.11
C THR A 108 -11.53 10.48 -9.03
N LEU A 109 -10.65 11.40 -9.43
CA LEU A 109 -9.88 12.21 -8.48
C LEU A 109 -10.78 13.08 -7.60
N GLU A 110 -11.89 13.60 -8.13
CA GLU A 110 -12.86 14.40 -7.37
C GLU A 110 -13.54 13.57 -6.28
N SER A 111 -13.80 12.29 -6.56
CA SER A 111 -14.39 11.36 -5.59
C SER A 111 -13.39 11.03 -4.50
N LEU A 112 -12.14 10.69 -4.86
CA LEU A 112 -11.04 10.46 -3.91
C LEU A 112 -10.77 11.70 -3.02
N ASN A 113 -10.83 12.90 -3.60
CA ASN A 113 -10.61 14.13 -2.84
C ASN A 113 -11.74 14.40 -1.83
N LYS A 114 -12.95 13.88 -2.07
CA LYS A 114 -14.09 13.99 -1.15
C LYS A 114 -14.12 12.89 -0.09
N ASP A 115 -13.41 11.79 -0.32
CA ASP A 115 -13.34 10.66 0.61
C ASP A 115 -12.47 10.99 1.84
N ASN A 116 -13.11 11.50 2.89
CA ASN A 116 -12.44 11.85 4.13
C ASN A 116 -11.95 10.62 4.92
N GLU A 117 -12.53 9.45 4.70
CA GLU A 117 -12.14 8.22 5.38
C GLU A 117 -10.80 7.73 4.84
N LEU A 118 -10.68 7.56 3.51
CA LEU A 118 -9.42 7.16 2.88
C LEU A 118 -8.29 8.14 3.22
N LYS A 119 -8.58 9.44 3.12
CA LYS A 119 -7.61 10.49 3.48
C LYS A 119 -7.19 10.42 4.94
N THR A 120 -8.11 10.08 5.85
CA THR A 120 -7.78 9.94 7.29
C THR A 120 -6.89 8.72 7.51
N ILE A 121 -7.22 7.56 6.94
CA ILE A 121 -6.40 6.34 7.02
C ILE A 121 -4.96 6.63 6.55
N ILE A 122 -4.80 7.27 5.39
CA ILE A 122 -3.47 7.60 4.84
C ILE A 122 -2.73 8.62 5.72
N LYS A 123 -3.41 9.67 6.20
CA LYS A 123 -2.81 10.67 7.09
C LYS A 123 -2.33 10.04 8.39
N ASP A 124 -3.11 9.14 8.96
CA ASP A 124 -2.75 8.48 10.20
C ASP A 124 -1.57 7.55 9.98
N LEU A 125 -1.57 6.73 8.93
CA LEU A 125 -0.40 5.93 8.53
C LEU A 125 0.88 6.78 8.41
N VAL A 126 0.82 7.93 7.74
CA VAL A 126 1.95 8.86 7.58
C VAL A 126 2.40 9.46 8.92
N ARG A 127 1.46 9.83 9.80
CA ARG A 127 1.76 10.36 11.14
C ARG A 127 2.39 9.31 12.03
N TRP A 128 1.81 8.12 12.10
CA TRP A 128 2.32 6.99 12.89
C TRP A 128 3.71 6.56 12.45
N GLY A 129 3.98 6.58 11.13
CA GLY A 129 5.30 6.31 10.57
C GLY A 129 6.34 7.42 10.79
N GLY A 130 6.01 8.53 11.46
CA GLY A 130 6.92 9.66 11.64
C GLY A 130 7.28 10.38 10.34
N ARG A 131 6.44 10.27 9.30
CA ARG A 131 6.66 10.85 7.96
C ARG A 131 5.80 12.10 7.69
N SER A 132 5.08 12.59 8.71
CA SER A 132 4.35 13.86 8.63
C SER A 132 5.26 15.07 8.85
N ILE A 133 4.90 16.21 8.28
CA ILE A 133 5.52 17.49 8.62
C ILE A 133 5.28 17.75 10.13
N PRO A 134 6.31 18.13 10.90
CA PRO A 134 6.12 18.57 12.29
C PRO A 134 5.14 19.74 12.35
N PRO A 135 4.23 19.81 13.32
CA PRO A 135 3.42 21.01 13.52
C PRO A 135 4.33 22.24 13.74
N GLU A 136 3.95 23.39 13.18
CA GLU A 136 4.76 24.62 13.17
C GLU A 136 5.12 25.19 14.57
N ASP A 137 4.58 24.64 15.66
CA ASP A 137 4.83 25.09 17.03
C ASP A 137 6.03 24.41 17.71
N SER A 138 7.13 24.24 16.97
CA SER A 138 8.42 23.79 17.53
C SER A 138 9.47 24.90 17.58
N GLN A 139 9.06 26.18 17.59
CA GLN A 139 9.91 27.25 18.07
C GLN A 139 9.92 27.22 19.60
N VAL A 140 10.63 26.25 20.17
CA VAL A 140 11.01 26.34 21.58
C VAL A 140 12.13 27.38 21.67
N GLU A 141 11.80 28.44 22.38
CA GLU A 141 12.62 29.56 22.79
C GLU A 141 14.04 29.13 23.17
N ALA A 142 15.02 29.50 22.36
CA ALA A 142 16.36 29.74 22.85
C ALA A 142 16.41 31.17 23.38
N SER A 143 16.12 31.34 24.67
CA SER A 143 16.53 32.51 25.46
C SER A 143 17.86 32.23 26.15
#